data_AF-A0A0L8GB76-F1
#
_entry.id   AF-A0A0L8GB76-F1
#
_cell.length_a   1.000
_cell.length_b   1.000
_cell.length_c   1.000
_cell.angle_alpha   90.00
_cell.angle_beta   90.00
_cell.angle_gamma   90.00
#
_symmetry.space_group_name_H-M   'P 1'
#
loop_
_entity.id
_entity.type
_entity.pdbx_description
1 polymer ?
#
loop_
_entity_poly.entity_id
_entity_poly.type
_entity_poly.pdbx_seq_one_letter_code
_entity_poly.pdbx_strand_id
1 'polypeptide(L)' 'MAKEIVKTLYNCDICDKSFSRNNNLTTHKRTHRGEKPYHCDICGKSFSTSDHLITHKRILTGEKP' A
#
# COMPACT_ATOMS: atom_id res chain seq x y z
N MET A 1 -2.58 35.08 12.47
CA MET A 1 -2.78 33.86 13.28
C MET A 1 -2.71 32.67 12.34
N ALA A 2 -1.55 32.03 12.22
CA ALA A 2 -1.40 30.87 11.35
C ALA A 2 -2.28 29.75 11.92
N LYS A 3 -3.23 29.25 11.13
CA LYS A 3 -4.00 28.06 11.50
C LYS A 3 -3.01 26.92 11.60
N GLU A 4 -2.70 26.49 12.81
CA GLU A 4 -2.02 25.24 13.06
C GLU A 4 -2.89 24.14 12.46
N ILE A 5 -2.55 23.70 11.25
CA ILE A 5 -3.13 22.49 10.68
C ILE A 5 -2.53 21.38 11.53
N VAL A 6 -3.25 20.96 12.56
CA VAL A 6 -2.99 19.69 13.24
C VAL A 6 -3.07 18.64 12.14
N LYS A 7 -1.91 18.26 11.61
CA LYS A 7 -1.80 17.21 10.62
C LYS A 7 -2.04 15.92 11.37
N THR A 8 -3.30 15.54 11.51
CA THR A 8 -3.68 14.27 12.13
C THR A 8 -3.05 13.15 11.32
N LEU A 9 -1.97 12.58 11.85
CA LEU A 9 -1.32 11.42 11.27
C LEU A 9 -2.05 10.16 11.75
N TYR A 10 -2.15 9.20 10.85
CA TYR A 10 -2.68 7.87 11.12
C TYR A 10 -1.53 7.01 11.62
N ASN A 11 -1.52 6.73 12.92
CA ASN A 11 -0.46 5.96 13.58
C ASN A 11 -0.72 4.45 13.44
N CYS A 12 0.34 3.69 13.23
CA CYS A 12 0.27 2.25 13.34
C CYS A 12 0.25 1.82 14.81
N ASP A 13 -0.63 0.89 15.12
CA ASP A 13 -0.79 0.26 16.43
C ASP A 13 0.21 -0.87 16.68
N ILE A 14 1.00 -1.25 15.66
CA ILE A 14 1.95 -2.37 15.71
C ILE A 14 3.41 -1.85 15.74
N CYS A 15 3.65 -0.63 15.25
CA CYS A 15 4.96 0.01 15.27
C CYS A 15 4.85 1.54 15.25
N ASP A 16 5.95 2.25 15.51
CA ASP A 16 5.97 3.72 15.63
C ASP A 16 5.90 4.48 14.29
N LYS A 17 5.31 3.87 13.25
CA LYS A 17 5.15 4.52 11.95
C LYS A 17 3.83 5.28 11.88
N SER A 18 3.90 6.49 11.35
CA SER A 18 2.75 7.38 11.15
C SER A 18 2.59 7.76 9.68
N PHE A 19 1.35 7.82 9.20
CA PHE A 19 1.04 8.08 7.80
C PHE A 19 0.14 9.30 7.65
N SER A 20 0.32 10.05 6.57
CA SER A 20 -0.51 11.23 6.27
C SER A 20 -1.92 10.87 5.76
N ARG A 21 -2.16 9.61 5.41
CA ARG A 21 -3.44 9.12 4.87
C ARG A 21 -3.79 7.76 5.46
N ASN A 22 -5.08 7.55 5.72
CA ASN A 22 -5.58 6.30 6.29
C ASN A 22 -5.32 5.09 5.38
N ASN A 23 -5.50 5.24 4.07
CA ASN A 23 -5.27 4.14 3.11
C ASN A 23 -3.80 3.64 3.14
N ASN A 24 -2.85 4.54 3.36
CA ASN A 24 -1.44 4.20 3.51
C ASN A 24 -1.21 3.42 4.82
N LEU A 25 -1.84 3.83 5.92
CA LEU A 25 -1.80 3.07 7.17
C LEU A 25 -2.42 1.67 7.00
N THR A 26 -3.60 1.56 6.40
CA THR A 26 -4.25 0.25 6.15
C THR A 26 -3.36 -0.67 5.32
N THR A 27 -2.74 -0.14 4.27
CA THR A 27 -1.79 -0.87 3.44
C THR A 27 -0.56 -1.29 4.23
N HIS A 28 -0.02 -0.39 5.07
CA HIS A 28 1.09 -0.69 5.94
C HIS A 28 0.75 -1.81 6.93
N LYS A 29 -0.45 -1.82 7.53
CA LYS A 29 -0.86 -2.90 8.45
C LYS A 29 -0.81 -4.29 7.81
N ARG A 30 -0.99 -4.38 6.48
CA ARG A 30 -0.82 -5.65 5.75
C ARG A 30 0.61 -6.20 5.83
N THR A 31 1.63 -5.35 5.98
CA THR A 31 3.03 -5.81 6.10
C THR A 31 3.30 -6.55 7.39
N HIS A 32 2.58 -6.20 8.47
CA HIS A 32 2.69 -6.89 9.76
C HIS A 32 2.01 -8.25 9.72
N ARG A 33 0.87 -8.37 9.03
CA ARG A 33 0.09 -9.61 8.90
C ARG A 33 0.54 -10.51 7.75
N GLY A 34 1.45 -10.03 6.90
CA GLY A 34 1.82 -10.71 5.65
C GLY A 34 0.68 -10.78 4.63
N GLU A 35 -0.35 -9.95 4.76
CA GLU A 35 -1.51 -9.97 3.86
C GLU A 35 -1.14 -9.49 2.45
N LYS A 36 -1.47 -10.31 1.46
CA LYS A 36 -1.25 -10.02 0.06
C LYS A 36 -2.51 -10.33 -0.75
N PRO A 37 -3.55 -9.49 -0.64
CA PRO A 37 -4.86 -9.78 -1.24
C PRO A 37 -4.86 -9.72 -2.79
N TYR A 38 -3.86 -9.07 -3.39
CA TYR A 38 -3.80 -8.88 -4.84
C TYR A 38 -2.92 -9.95 -5.47
N HIS A 39 -3.52 -10.88 -6.19
CA HIS A 39 -2.82 -11.99 -6.84
C HIS A 39 -2.66 -11.73 -8.34
N CYS A 40 -1.49 -12.09 -8.87
CA CYS A 40 -1.26 -12.17 -10.30
C CYS A 40 -1.83 -13.49 -10.81
N ASP A 41 -2.78 -13.40 -11.72
CA ASP A 41 -3.37 -14.51 -12.49
C ASP A 41 -2.39 -15.14 -13.48
N ILE A 42 -1.36 -14.42 -13.93
CA ILE A 42 -0.37 -14.93 -14.89
C ILE A 42 0.68 -15.81 -14.20
N CYS A 43 1.23 -15.37 -13.05
CA CYS A 43 2.34 -16.08 -12.39
C CYS A 43 2.05 -16.53 -10.95
N GLY A 44 0.87 -16.28 -10.41
CA GLY A 44 0.47 -16.63 -9.03
C GLY A 44 1.07 -15.73 -7.94
N LYS A 45 1.96 -14.79 -8.27
CA LYS A 45 2.60 -13.93 -7.27
C LYS A 45 1.60 -12.96 -6.63
N SER A 46 1.66 -12.83 -5.32
CA SER A 46 0.75 -11.97 -4.55
C SER A 46 1.43 -10.69 -4.04
N PHE A 47 0.66 -9.61 -3.95
CA PHE A 47 1.08 -8.26 -3.59
C PHE A 47 0.16 -7.65 -2.52
N SER A 48 0.71 -6.73 -1.73
CA SER A 48 -0.02 -6.02 -0.66
C SER A 48 -0.83 -4.83 -1.18
N THR A 49 -0.56 -4.36 -2.40
CA THR A 49 -1.27 -3.25 -3.07
C THR A 49 -1.58 -3.54 -4.54
N SER A 50 -2.61 -2.87 -5.06
CA SER A 50 -3.04 -3.03 -6.45
C SER A 50 -2.09 -2.37 -7.45
N ASP A 51 -1.49 -1.22 -7.11
CA ASP A 51 -0.54 -0.51 -7.98
C ASP A 51 0.71 -1.35 -8.29
N HIS A 52 1.22 -2.06 -7.29
CA HIS A 52 2.32 -3.00 -7.47
C HIS A 52 1.90 -4.19 -8.36
N LEU A 53 0.69 -4.73 -8.20
CA LEU A 53 0.18 -5.79 -9.06
C LEU A 53 0.04 -5.31 -10.52
N ILE A 54 -0.52 -4.13 -10.75
CA ILE A 54 -0.69 -3.56 -12.10
C ILE A 54 0.68 -3.37 -12.76
N THR A 55 1.62 -2.74 -12.06
CA THR A 55 2.98 -2.52 -12.57
C THR A 55 3.68 -3.85 -12.85
N HIS A 56 3.51 -4.84 -11.98
CA HIS A 56 4.02 -6.18 -12.21
C HIS A 56 3.41 -6.86 -13.45
N LYS A 57 2.09 -6.78 -13.63
CA LYS A 57 1.40 -7.34 -14.81
C LYS A 57 1.92 -6.71 -16.11
N ARG A 58 2.16 -5.40 -16.14
CA ARG A 58 2.72 -4.71 -17.31
C ARG A 58 4.09 -5.24 -17.73
N ILE A 59 4.93 -5.60 -16.76
CA ILE A 59 6.25 -6.21 -17.05
C ILE A 59 6.09 -7.60 -17.67
N LEU A 60 5.05 -8.36 -17.27
CA LEU A 60 4.77 -9.68 -17.84
C LEU A 60 4.15 -9.62 -19.23
N THR A 61 3.20 -8.70 -19.45
CA THR A 61 2.49 -8.57 -20.73
C THR A 61 3.28 -7.76 -21.76
N GLY A 62 4.29 -7.01 -21.33
CA GLY A 62 5.02 -6.07 -22.19
C GLY A 62 4.19 -4.85 -22.60
N GLU A 63 3.01 -4.65 -21.99
CA GLU A 63 2.17 -3.48 -22.27
C GLU A 63 2.84 -2.20 -21.74
N LYS A 64 3.19 -1.30 -22.67
CA LYS A 64 3.64 0.07 -22.36
C LYS A 64 2.44 0.96 -22.00
N PRO A 65 2.67 2.08 -21.26
CA PRO A 65 1.60 3.00 -20.87
C PRO A 65 0.87 3.61 -22.06
#